data_AF-A0A220SD99-F1
#
_entry.id   AF-A0A220SD99-F1
#
_cell.length_a   1.000
_cell.length_b   1.000
_cell.length_c   1.000
_cell.angle_alpha   90.00
_cell.angle_beta   90.00
_cell.angle_gamma   90.00
#
_symmetry.space_group_name_H-M   'P 1'
#
loop_
_entity.id
_entity.type
_entity.pdbx_description
1 polymer ?
#
loop_
_entity_poly.entity_id
_entity_poly.type
_entity_poly.pdbx_seq_one_letter_code
_entity_poly.pdbx_strand_id
1 'polypeptide(L)'
;MRKLIFLFVLMFVFSCKEYIDKPKNLVSKDKMSEILADLAVNDQATFMFPNTNLESGTRFVLKTHQVKPDDFVASFKYYVVEQKMNDIADEAQKLVLKKDPKADQFVKDKIKKNLNPPNVSK
;
A
#
# COMPACT_ATOMS: atom_id res chain seq x y z
N MET A 1 8.89 45.85 14.10
CA MET A 1 7.77 45.16 13.42
C MET A 1 8.14 44.66 12.02
N ARG A 2 8.59 45.52 11.09
CA ARG A 2 8.82 45.13 9.68
C ARG A 2 9.89 44.04 9.45
N LYS A 3 10.93 43.95 10.30
CA LYS A 3 11.96 42.91 10.23
C LYS A 3 11.49 41.52 10.70
N LEU A 4 10.50 41.47 11.60
CA LEU A 4 9.90 40.22 12.11
C LEU A 4 8.97 39.58 11.07
N ILE A 5 8.26 40.40 10.31
CA ILE A 5 7.41 39.95 9.19
C ILE A 5 8.28 39.25 8.13
N PHE A 6 9.45 39.80 7.83
CA PHE A 6 10.38 39.20 6.88
C PHE A 6 10.90 37.83 7.34
N LEU A 7 11.14 37.67 8.65
CA LEU A 7 11.58 36.41 9.24
C LEU A 7 10.49 35.33 9.17
N PHE A 8 9.23 35.71 9.44
CA PHE A 8 8.07 34.81 9.32
C PHE A 8 7.84 34.37 7.87
N VAL A 9 7.91 35.29 6.91
CA VAL A 9 7.77 34.97 5.47
C VAL A 9 8.86 34.01 5.02
N LEU A 10 10.11 34.21 5.47
CA LEU A 10 11.22 33.30 5.14
C LEU A 10 10.99 31.88 5.69
N MET A 11 10.42 31.75 6.90
CA MET A 11 10.12 30.45 7.51
C MET A 11 9.08 29.64 6.72
N PHE A 12 8.08 30.30 6.12
CA PHE A 12 7.08 29.62 5.27
C PHE A 12 7.68 29.09 3.97
N VAL A 13 8.70 29.73 3.40
CA VAL A 13 9.32 29.31 2.13
C VAL A 13 10.21 28.07 2.31
N PHE A 14 10.81 27.87 3.49
CA PHE A 14 11.63 26.67 3.78
C PHE A 14 10.84 25.46 4.30
N SER A 15 9.53 25.60 4.54
CA SER A 15 8.70 24.51 5.08
C SER A 15 8.29 23.47 4.03
N CYS A 16 8.46 23.75 2.73
CA CYS A 16 8.13 22.84 1.64
C CYS A 16 9.33 21.99 1.22
N LYS A 17 9.90 21.21 2.14
CA LYS A 17 10.68 20.04 1.76
C LYS A 17 9.76 18.83 1.79
N GLU A 18 9.77 18.01 0.74
CA GLU A 18 9.15 16.69 0.79
C GLU A 18 9.72 15.95 2.01
N TYR A 19 8.85 15.38 2.85
CA TYR A 19 9.25 14.71 4.09
C TYR A 19 10.11 13.46 3.83
N ILE A 20 10.08 12.97 2.58
CA ILE A 20 10.85 11.82 2.11
C ILE A 20 11.37 12.10 0.70
N ASP A 21 12.61 11.69 0.42
CA ASP A 21 13.14 11.78 -0.93
C ASP A 21 12.49 10.73 -1.84
N LYS A 22 12.16 11.13 -3.07
CA LYS A 22 11.68 10.21 -4.10
C LYS A 22 12.77 9.18 -4.44
N PRO A 23 12.49 7.86 -4.34
CA PRO A 23 13.43 6.81 -4.72
C PRO A 23 13.86 6.91 -6.19
N LYS A 24 15.12 6.60 -6.48
CA LYS A 24 15.65 6.60 -7.87
C LYS A 24 14.93 5.60 -8.76
N ASN A 25 14.65 4.41 -8.24
CA ASN A 25 13.94 3.33 -8.93
C ASN A 25 12.52 3.21 -8.36
N LEU A 26 11.73 4.28 -8.45
CA LEU A 26 10.37 4.25 -7.94
C LEU A 26 9.52 3.26 -8.77
N VAL A 27 9.16 2.14 -8.17
CA VAL A 27 8.10 1.22 -8.65
C VAL A 27 6.83 2.04 -8.91
N SER A 28 6.27 1.98 -10.12
CA SER A 28 5.07 2.74 -10.46
C SER A 28 3.85 2.33 -9.61
N LYS A 29 2.87 3.22 -9.47
CA LYS A 29 1.63 2.93 -8.71
C LYS A 29 0.95 1.66 -9.22
N ASP A 30 0.73 1.55 -10.53
CA ASP A 30 0.07 0.39 -11.14
C ASP A 30 0.84 -0.91 -10.85
N LYS A 31 2.17 -0.88 -10.99
CA LYS A 31 3.03 -2.03 -10.70
C LYS A 31 2.99 -2.39 -9.22
N MET A 32 2.96 -1.40 -8.33
CA MET A 32 2.79 -1.61 -6.90
C MET A 32 1.42 -2.24 -6.60
N SER A 33 0.35 -1.80 -7.24
CA SER A 33 -0.99 -2.39 -7.10
C SER A 33 -1.03 -3.85 -7.55
N GLU A 34 -0.38 -4.18 -8.67
CA GLU A 34 -0.24 -5.58 -9.13
C GLU A 34 0.54 -6.44 -8.15
N ILE A 35 1.67 -5.93 -7.62
CA ILE A 35 2.47 -6.63 -6.61
C ILE A 35 1.65 -6.86 -5.34
N LEU A 36 0.93 -5.85 -4.84
CA LEU A 36 0.11 -6.00 -3.63
C LEU A 36 -1.03 -7.00 -3.85
N ALA A 37 -1.66 -7.01 -5.02
CA ALA A 37 -2.69 -7.99 -5.36
C ALA A 37 -2.12 -9.43 -5.34
N ASP A 38 -0.94 -9.64 -5.92
CA ASP A 38 -0.29 -10.96 -5.95
C ASP A 38 0.23 -11.38 -4.58
N LEU A 39 0.74 -10.45 -3.77
CA LEU A 39 1.12 -10.71 -2.39
C LEU A 39 -0.09 -11.09 -1.53
N ALA A 40 -1.24 -10.44 -1.72
CA ALA A 40 -2.47 -10.77 -1.00
C ALA A 40 -3.00 -12.18 -1.35
N VAL A 41 -2.84 -12.61 -2.61
CA VAL A 41 -3.15 -13.99 -3.01
C VAL A 41 -2.13 -14.97 -2.42
N ASN A 42 -0.84 -14.63 -2.48
CA ASN A 42 0.22 -15.45 -1.89
C ASN A 42 0.05 -15.62 -0.37
N ASP A 43 -0.46 -14.61 0.33
CA ASP A 43 -0.75 -14.67 1.76
C ASP A 43 -1.82 -15.73 2.09
N GLN A 44 -2.70 -16.08 1.14
CA GLN A 44 -3.66 -17.18 1.35
C GLN A 44 -2.98 -18.56 1.37
N ALA A 45 -1.84 -18.73 0.68
CA ALA A 45 -1.09 -19.98 0.69
C ALA A 45 -0.58 -20.33 2.11
N THR A 46 -0.43 -19.33 2.99
CA THR A 46 -0.05 -19.52 4.39
C THR A 46 -1.08 -20.34 5.17
N PHE A 47 -2.37 -20.21 4.84
CA PHE A 47 -3.46 -20.97 5.47
C PHE A 47 -3.52 -22.41 4.97
N MET A 48 -3.16 -22.66 3.71
CA MET A 48 -3.17 -24.00 3.12
C MET A 48 -1.93 -24.82 3.50
N PHE A 49 -0.77 -24.17 3.64
CA PHE A 49 0.51 -24.83 3.88
C PHE A 49 1.21 -24.27 5.14
N PRO A 50 0.67 -24.55 6.34
CA PRO A 50 1.28 -24.11 7.58
C PRO A 50 2.71 -24.69 7.72
N ASN A 51 3.65 -23.88 8.23
CA ASN A 51 5.08 -24.22 8.42
C ASN A 51 5.96 -24.24 7.16
N THR A 52 5.49 -23.69 6.03
CA THR A 52 6.31 -23.55 4.81
C THR A 52 7.04 -22.21 4.79
N ASN A 53 8.22 -22.13 4.17
CA ASN A 53 8.94 -20.86 4.04
C ASN A 53 8.23 -19.94 3.04
N LEU A 54 7.53 -18.94 3.56
CA LEU A 54 6.73 -17.96 2.84
C LEU A 54 7.57 -16.86 2.19
N GLU A 55 8.82 -16.69 2.61
CA GLU A 55 9.77 -15.76 2.00
C GLU A 55 9.96 -16.07 0.51
N SER A 56 9.90 -17.36 0.15
CA SER A 56 9.92 -17.84 -1.23
C SER A 56 8.76 -17.27 -2.06
N GLY A 57 7.57 -17.15 -1.46
CA GLY A 57 6.38 -16.59 -2.12
C GLY A 57 6.54 -15.09 -2.40
N THR A 58 6.94 -14.31 -1.39
CA THR A 58 7.25 -12.89 -1.57
C THR A 58 8.37 -12.67 -2.59
N ARG A 59 9.45 -13.44 -2.53
CA ARG A 59 10.56 -13.38 -3.51
C ARG A 59 10.08 -13.72 -4.92
N PHE A 60 9.22 -14.72 -5.06
CA PHE A 60 8.66 -15.12 -6.36
C PHE A 60 7.79 -14.03 -6.96
N VAL A 61 6.91 -13.40 -6.16
CA VAL A 61 6.07 -12.29 -6.62
C VAL A 61 6.94 -11.12 -7.10
N LEU A 62 7.89 -10.66 -6.29
CA LEU A 62 8.77 -9.55 -6.66
C LEU A 62 9.60 -9.85 -7.91
N LYS A 63 10.10 -11.09 -8.03
CA LYS A 63 10.86 -11.53 -9.21
C LYS A 63 10.00 -11.55 -10.48
N THR A 64 8.75 -12.01 -10.39
CA THR A 64 7.80 -12.02 -11.52
C THR A 64 7.51 -10.59 -12.02
N HIS A 65 7.46 -9.63 -11.10
CA HIS A 65 7.29 -8.21 -11.42
C HIS A 65 8.58 -7.47 -11.79
N GLN A 66 9.73 -8.16 -11.79
CA GLN A 66 11.06 -7.60 -12.06
C GLN A 66 11.43 -6.44 -11.13
N VAL A 67 10.97 -6.51 -9.87
CA VAL A 67 11.23 -5.51 -8.85
C VAL A 67 12.22 -6.05 -7.83
N LYS A 68 13.25 -5.25 -7.52
CA LYS A 68 14.18 -5.58 -6.44
C LYS A 68 13.51 -5.32 -5.08
N PRO A 69 13.80 -6.12 -4.04
CA PRO A 69 13.23 -5.91 -2.71
C PRO A 69 13.45 -4.49 -2.16
N ASP A 70 14.65 -3.93 -2.34
CA ASP A 70 14.98 -2.59 -1.84
C ASP A 70 14.17 -1.50 -2.56
N ASP A 71 13.97 -1.65 -3.87
CA ASP A 71 13.16 -0.72 -4.68
C ASP A 71 11.68 -0.79 -4.24
N PHE A 72 11.16 -1.99 -3.97
CA PHE A 72 9.81 -2.16 -3.42
C PHE A 72 9.66 -1.47 -2.06
N VAL A 73 10.58 -1.72 -1.11
CA VAL A 73 10.52 -1.14 0.24
C VAL A 73 10.64 0.39 0.19
N ALA A 74 11.54 0.92 -0.63
CA ALA A 74 11.71 2.36 -0.81
C ALA A 74 10.46 3.01 -1.40
N SER A 75 9.89 2.42 -2.46
CA SER A 75 8.63 2.87 -3.07
C SER A 75 7.46 2.80 -2.11
N PHE A 76 7.33 1.72 -1.35
CA PHE A 76 6.25 1.55 -0.38
C PHE A 76 6.30 2.66 0.67
N LYS A 77 7.47 2.91 1.26
CA LYS A 77 7.68 4.00 2.22
C LYS A 77 7.33 5.37 1.62
N TYR A 78 7.80 5.64 0.40
CA TYR A 78 7.48 6.87 -0.32
C TYR A 78 5.97 7.05 -0.46
N TYR A 79 5.23 6.03 -0.91
CA TYR A 79 3.79 6.11 -1.10
C TYR A 79 2.97 6.22 0.18
N VAL A 80 3.45 5.66 1.30
CA VAL A 80 2.82 5.83 2.62
C VAL A 80 2.95 7.28 3.09
N VAL A 81 4.17 7.83 3.05
CA VAL A 81 4.42 9.22 3.48
C VAL A 81 3.66 10.22 2.61
N GLU A 82 3.62 9.96 1.29
CA GLU A 82 2.91 10.77 0.31
C GLU A 82 1.39 10.57 0.31
N GLN A 83 0.85 9.74 1.22
CA GLN A 83 -0.57 9.42 1.33
C GLN A 83 -1.20 8.87 0.04
N LYS A 84 -0.39 8.24 -0.82
CA LYS A 84 -0.81 7.64 -2.11
C LYS A 84 -1.18 6.16 -1.98
N MET A 85 -0.96 5.56 -0.80
CA MET A 85 -1.15 4.12 -0.60
C MET A 85 -2.62 3.68 -0.69
N ASN A 86 -3.57 4.55 -0.32
CA ASN A 86 -5.00 4.23 -0.41
C ASN A 86 -5.42 3.94 -1.86
N ASP A 87 -5.06 4.82 -2.81
CA ASP A 87 -5.35 4.61 -4.23
C ASP A 87 -4.74 3.31 -4.77
N ILE A 88 -3.51 2.99 -4.34
CA ILE A 88 -2.79 1.79 -4.74
C ILE A 88 -3.49 0.55 -4.19
N ALA A 89 -3.91 0.58 -2.92
CA ALA A 89 -4.64 -0.50 -2.28
C ALA A 89 -6.03 -0.72 -2.93
N ASP A 90 -6.75 0.35 -3.26
CA ASP A 90 -8.04 0.28 -3.94
C ASP A 90 -7.90 -0.36 -5.33
N GLU A 91 -6.85 -0.02 -6.08
CA GLU A 91 -6.59 -0.65 -7.38
C GLU A 91 -6.15 -2.11 -7.22
N ALA A 92 -5.32 -2.43 -6.23
CA ALA A 92 -4.95 -3.81 -5.91
C ALA A 92 -6.19 -4.65 -5.59
N GLN A 93 -7.15 -4.11 -4.84
CA GLN A 93 -8.42 -4.79 -4.55
C GLN A 93 -9.21 -5.05 -5.83
N LYS A 94 -9.32 -4.09 -6.75
CA LYS A 94 -9.97 -4.31 -8.05
C LYS A 94 -9.27 -5.40 -8.86
N LEU A 95 -7.94 -5.45 -8.83
CA LEU A 95 -7.16 -6.50 -9.50
C LEU A 95 -7.44 -7.88 -8.89
N VAL A 96 -7.51 -7.99 -7.56
CA VAL A 96 -7.89 -9.25 -6.89
C VAL A 96 -9.29 -9.68 -7.30
N LEU A 97 -10.27 -8.77 -7.33
CA LEU A 97 -11.64 -9.08 -7.75
C LEU A 97 -11.74 -9.50 -9.23
N LYS A 98 -10.89 -8.96 -10.11
CA LYS A 98 -10.80 -9.42 -11.51
C LYS A 98 -10.26 -10.85 -11.59
N LYS A 99 -9.32 -11.22 -10.72
CA LYS A 99 -8.74 -12.57 -10.67
C LYS A 99 -9.66 -13.60 -10.01
N ASP A 100 -10.41 -13.19 -8.98
CA ASP A 100 -11.44 -14.00 -8.33
C ASP A 100 -12.75 -13.21 -8.15
N PRO A 101 -13.65 -13.25 -9.15
CA PRO A 101 -14.93 -12.57 -9.07
C PRO A 101 -15.83 -13.04 -7.92
N LYS A 102 -15.61 -14.25 -7.38
CA LYS A 102 -16.39 -14.77 -6.25
C LYS A 102 -16.02 -14.06 -4.94
N ALA A 103 -14.84 -13.45 -4.87
CA ALA A 103 -14.42 -12.64 -3.73
C ALA A 103 -15.23 -11.34 -3.59
N ASP A 104 -15.92 -10.86 -4.65
CA ASP A 104 -16.70 -9.62 -4.61
C ASP A 104 -17.83 -9.67 -3.57
N GLN A 105 -18.56 -10.79 -3.51
CA GLN A 105 -19.62 -10.98 -2.51
C GLN A 105 -19.03 -11.00 -1.09
N PHE A 106 -17.91 -11.72 -0.90
CA PHE A 106 -17.23 -11.80 0.40
C PHE A 106 -16.75 -10.43 0.89
N VAL A 107 -16.18 -9.62 0.00
CA VAL A 107 -15.74 -8.25 0.30
C VAL A 107 -16.93 -7.37 0.67
N LYS A 108 -18.01 -7.40 -0.11
CA LYS A 108 -19.24 -6.64 0.18
C LYS A 108 -19.84 -7.01 1.53
N ASP A 109 -19.85 -8.28 1.88
CA ASP A 109 -20.38 -8.77 3.16
C ASP A 109 -19.51 -8.37 4.35
N LYS A 110 -18.18 -8.37 4.21
CA LYS A 110 -17.24 -7.85 5.21
C LYS A 110 -17.40 -6.35 5.44
N ILE A 111 -17.53 -5.56 4.37
CA ILE A 111 -17.73 -4.10 4.46
C ILE A 111 -19.04 -3.80 5.19
N LYS A 112 -20.14 -4.48 4.84
CA LYS A 112 -21.42 -4.34 5.54
C LYS A 112 -21.34 -4.71 7.01
N LYS A 113 -20.60 -5.77 7.36
CA LYS A 113 -20.36 -6.17 8.77
C LYS A 113 -19.51 -5.17 9.54
N ASN A 114 -18.57 -4.46 8.91
CA ASN A 114 -17.75 -3.46 9.58
C ASN A 114 -18.46 -2.09 9.72
N LEU A 115 -19.46 -1.80 8.86
CA LEU A 115 -20.31 -0.61 8.97
C LEU A 115 -21.40 -0.73 10.05
N ASN A 116 -21.74 -1.96 10.45
CA ASN A 116 -22.52 -2.24 11.65
C ASN A 116 -21.57 -2.73 12.75
N PRO A 117 -21.02 -1.86 13.61
CA PRO A 117 -20.24 -2.34 14.74
C PRO A 117 -21.04 -3.39 15.51
N PRO A 118 -20.40 -4.44 16.05
CA PRO A 118 -21.12 -5.42 16.85
C PRO A 118 -21.86 -4.66 17.93
N ASN A 119 -23.18 -4.86 18.01
CA ASN A 119 -23.98 -4.30 19.07
C ASN A 119 -23.52 -4.97 20.36
N VAL A 120 -22.62 -4.32 21.09
CA VAL A 120 -22.23 -4.69 22.45
C VAL A 120 -23.37 -4.27 23.36
N SER A 121 -24.51 -4.93 23.22
CA SER A 121 -25.63 -4.80 24.15
C SER A 121 -25.88 -6.13 24.81
N LYS A 122 -25.32 -6.21 26.03
CA LYS A 122 -25.55 -7.13 27.15
C LYS A 122 -24.97 -8.53 27.06
#